data_AF-A0A523RSR9-F1
#
_entry.id   AF-A0A523RSR9-F1
#
_cell.length_a   1.000
_cell.length_b   1.000
_cell.length_c   1.000
_cell.angle_alpha   90.00
_cell.angle_beta   90.00
_cell.angle_gamma   90.00
#
_symmetry.space_group_name_H-M   'P 1'
#
loop_
_entity.id
_entity.type
_entity.pdbx_description
1 polymer ?
#
loop_
_entity_poly.entity_id
_entity_poly.type
_entity_poly.pdbx_seq_one_letter_code
_entity_poly.pdbx_strand_id
1 'polypeptide(L)'
;MRVYLDANFFISGFSERPKDVALVKEAADKAEMELWITRQVFQELRWYLRREVEHIVQIDETLSKDIKSFMESINRPESSLPQPNDMSLILGAMRHKGSKIVTSDLKLLNTIEDLNVEVEGLVGSAYALELTESTTDEKLKKDLSNIRNRIYTEEVRYSISRQESYDPVTRIRIIEEHALRVLRTVKRPAEGVDSKLAKGQPLFVLDFLEDIKADIPNMFDDFRDGKYDTLAHEIEAIQNEIERLLIVSTLTESGETHGSLVRHAADLTLFLYYLEMICHLYRGTRQGIEDALSISDESFRLLMFAEVNNDELKASVFFVRIVLALIREDYDEIDY
;
A
#
# COMPACT_ATOMS: atom_id res chain seq x y z
N MET A 1 21.27 7.11 12.47
CA MET A 1 20.05 6.28 12.69
C MET A 1 20.42 4.80 12.65
N ARG A 2 19.82 3.91 13.47
CA ARG A 2 20.13 2.47 13.39
C ARG A 2 19.16 1.74 12.48
N VAL A 3 19.71 0.86 11.64
CA VAL A 3 18.96 0.05 10.69
C VAL A 3 19.26 -1.42 10.97
N TYR A 4 18.26 -2.14 11.48
CA TYR A 4 18.33 -3.57 11.76
C TYR A 4 17.96 -4.36 10.50
N LEU A 5 18.88 -5.19 10.02
CA LEU A 5 18.74 -5.93 8.77
C LEU A 5 18.34 -7.39 9.04
N ASP A 6 17.25 -7.82 8.44
CA ASP A 6 16.79 -9.22 8.48
C ASP A 6 17.66 -10.13 7.60
N ALA A 7 17.67 -11.44 7.88
CA ALA A 7 18.39 -12.45 7.10
C ALA A 7 17.95 -12.46 5.64
N ASN A 8 16.65 -12.27 5.38
CA ASN A 8 16.10 -12.25 4.03
C ASN A 8 16.70 -11.13 3.17
N PHE A 9 17.00 -9.96 3.76
CA PHE A 9 17.69 -8.88 3.05
C PHE A 9 19.06 -9.34 2.52
N PHE A 10 19.81 -10.08 3.35
CA PHE A 10 21.10 -10.63 2.96
C PHE A 10 20.99 -11.75 1.91
N ILE A 11 20.00 -12.63 2.06
CA ILE A 11 19.80 -13.77 1.18
C ILE A 11 19.37 -13.31 -0.22
N SER A 12 18.34 -12.47 -0.29
CA SER A 12 17.81 -11.91 -1.54
C SER A 12 18.85 -11.02 -2.22
N GLY A 13 19.56 -10.22 -1.41
CA GLY A 13 20.46 -9.21 -1.94
C GLY A 13 21.88 -9.68 -2.22
N PHE A 14 22.40 -10.75 -1.60
CA PHE A 14 23.86 -10.97 -1.58
C PHE A 14 24.28 -12.44 -1.61
N SER A 15 23.34 -13.38 -1.72
CA SER A 15 23.65 -14.82 -1.76
C SER A 15 24.65 -15.21 -2.85
N GLU A 16 24.55 -14.62 -4.04
CA GLU A 16 25.48 -14.85 -5.17
C GLU A 16 26.68 -13.90 -5.18
N ARG A 17 26.54 -12.71 -4.58
CA ARG A 17 27.60 -11.70 -4.49
C ARG A 17 27.73 -11.11 -3.07
N PRO A 18 28.29 -11.88 -2.12
CA PRO A 18 28.42 -11.46 -0.73
C PRO A 18 29.18 -10.15 -0.53
N LYS A 19 30.16 -9.85 -1.39
CA LYS A 19 30.98 -8.63 -1.31
C LYS A 19 30.22 -7.35 -1.60
N ASP A 20 29.09 -7.43 -2.30
CA ASP A 20 28.29 -6.24 -2.63
C ASP A 20 27.68 -5.61 -1.36
N VAL A 21 27.66 -6.31 -0.21
CA VAL A 21 27.22 -5.76 1.09
C VAL A 21 28.06 -4.53 1.47
N ALA A 22 29.33 -4.47 1.06
CA ALA A 22 30.20 -3.32 1.30
C ALA A 22 29.68 -2.04 0.63
N LEU A 23 29.00 -2.15 -0.52
CA LEU A 23 28.39 -1.01 -1.22
C LEU A 23 27.20 -0.46 -0.44
N VAL A 24 26.40 -1.35 0.16
CA VAL A 24 25.30 -0.96 1.06
C VAL A 24 25.84 -0.26 2.30
N LYS A 25 26.93 -0.75 2.89
CA LYS A 25 27.58 -0.09 4.02
C LYS A 25 28.11 1.29 3.67
N GLU A 26 28.79 1.42 2.53
CA GLU A 26 29.30 2.71 2.08
C GLU A 26 28.18 3.73 1.90
N ALA A 27 27.06 3.31 1.28
CA ALA A 27 25.90 4.16 1.10
C ALA A 27 25.21 4.51 2.43
N ALA A 28 25.07 3.54 3.34
CA ALA A 28 24.50 3.74 4.66
C ALA A 28 25.34 4.73 5.49
N ASP A 29 26.67 4.61 5.45
CA ASP A 29 27.58 5.54 6.14
C ASP A 29 27.44 6.96 5.60
N LYS A 30 27.34 7.12 4.28
CA LYS A 30 27.10 8.42 3.63
C LYS A 30 25.75 9.03 4.03
N ALA A 31 24.76 8.20 4.36
CA ALA A 31 23.44 8.61 4.83
C ALA A 31 23.32 8.69 6.37
N GLU A 32 24.44 8.61 7.10
CA GLU A 32 24.47 8.63 8.58
C GLU A 32 23.63 7.50 9.23
N MET A 33 23.58 6.35 8.55
CA MET A 33 22.89 5.14 8.99
C MET A 33 23.89 4.09 9.46
N GLU A 34 23.66 3.54 10.64
CA GLU A 34 24.43 2.42 11.17
C GLU A 34 23.69 1.12 10.85
N LEU A 35 24.38 0.15 10.24
CA LEU A 35 23.83 -1.17 9.95
C LEU A 35 24.01 -2.09 11.15
N TRP A 36 22.91 -2.69 11.60
CA TRP A 36 22.85 -3.60 12.72
C TRP A 36 22.15 -4.91 12.34
N ILE A 37 22.48 -6.00 13.03
CA ILE A 37 21.81 -7.29 12.95
C ILE A 37 21.81 -7.92 14.33
N THR A 38 20.76 -8.62 14.73
CA THR A 38 20.80 -9.35 16.00
C THR A 38 21.58 -10.64 15.87
N ARG A 39 22.15 -11.12 16.98
CA ARG A 39 22.90 -12.38 17.00
C ARG A 39 22.09 -13.56 16.46
N GLN A 40 20.80 -13.64 16.76
CA GLN A 40 19.88 -14.69 16.31
C GLN A 40 19.76 -14.72 14.78
N VAL A 41 19.52 -13.56 14.16
CA VAL A 41 19.35 -13.45 12.71
C VAL A 41 20.70 -13.65 12.01
N PHE A 42 21.79 -13.14 12.58
CA PHE A 42 23.14 -13.42 12.09
C PHE A 42 23.45 -14.93 12.04
N GLN A 43 22.92 -15.70 12.99
CA GLN A 43 23.04 -17.16 13.03
C GLN A 43 22.15 -17.90 12.00
N GLU A 44 21.27 -17.22 11.28
CA GLU A 44 20.53 -17.82 10.15
C GLU A 44 21.32 -17.74 8.84
N LEU A 45 22.19 -16.73 8.71
CA LEU A 45 22.98 -16.53 7.50
C LEU A 45 23.85 -17.74 7.20
N ARG A 46 24.07 -18.06 5.92
CA ARG A 46 25.03 -19.09 5.53
C ARG A 46 26.46 -18.63 5.86
N TRP A 47 27.34 -19.60 6.14
CA TRP A 47 28.75 -19.36 6.53
C TRP A 47 29.46 -18.29 5.67
N TYR A 48 29.32 -18.37 4.36
CA TYR A 48 30.03 -17.47 3.44
C TYR A 48 29.50 -16.04 3.48
N LEU A 49 28.21 -15.83 3.77
CA LEU A 49 27.63 -14.51 4.01
C LEU A 49 28.07 -13.96 5.36
N ARG A 50 28.07 -14.80 6.42
CA ARG A 50 28.51 -14.37 7.75
C ARG A 50 29.92 -13.78 7.73
N ARG A 51 30.85 -14.40 7.02
CA ARG A 51 32.23 -13.93 6.92
C ARG A 51 32.37 -12.52 6.34
N GLU A 52 31.51 -12.15 5.40
CA GLU A 52 31.52 -10.80 4.84
C GLU A 52 30.75 -9.83 5.76
N VAL A 53 29.58 -10.25 6.26
CA VAL A 53 28.70 -9.42 7.09
C VAL A 53 29.31 -9.06 8.44
N GLU A 54 30.04 -9.97 9.09
CA GLU A 54 30.62 -9.78 10.43
C GLU A 54 31.57 -8.59 10.53
N HIS A 55 32.23 -8.23 9.44
CA HIS A 55 33.15 -7.08 9.39
C HIS A 55 32.48 -5.77 8.96
N ILE A 56 31.21 -5.84 8.53
CA ILE A 56 30.50 -4.74 7.89
C ILE A 56 29.33 -4.24 8.75
N VAL A 57 28.61 -5.15 9.40
CA VAL A 57 27.38 -4.89 10.14
C VAL A 57 27.63 -5.15 11.63
N GLN A 58 27.12 -4.26 12.49
CA GLN A 58 27.25 -4.42 13.93
C GLN A 58 26.30 -5.50 14.45
N ILE A 59 26.79 -6.36 15.36
CA ILE A 59 25.99 -7.44 15.93
C ILE A 59 25.44 -7.01 17.28
N ASP A 60 24.12 -6.94 17.41
CA ASP A 60 23.42 -6.68 18.67
C ASP A 60 23.18 -7.99 19.42
N GLU A 61 23.56 -8.01 20.71
CA GLU A 61 23.38 -9.16 21.58
C GLU A 61 22.02 -9.07 22.27
N THR A 62 21.10 -9.93 21.83
CA THR A 62 19.78 -10.12 22.44
C THR A 62 19.75 -11.45 23.17
N LEU A 63 19.47 -11.45 24.48
CA LEU A 63 19.40 -12.69 25.26
C LEU A 63 18.10 -13.43 24.95
N SER A 64 18.18 -14.76 24.80
CA SER A 64 17.00 -15.59 24.52
C SER A 64 15.93 -15.50 25.61
N LYS A 65 16.32 -15.20 26.86
CA LYS A 65 15.37 -14.96 27.96
C LYS A 65 14.54 -13.70 27.70
N ASP A 66 15.18 -12.62 27.26
CA ASP A 66 14.51 -11.35 27.00
C ASP A 66 13.55 -11.46 25.81
N ILE A 67 13.94 -12.21 24.78
CA ILE A 67 13.08 -12.49 23.62
C ILE A 67 11.83 -13.25 24.05
N LYS A 68 11.98 -14.30 24.88
CA LYS A 68 10.84 -15.06 25.41
C LYS A 68 9.92 -14.20 26.26
N SER A 69 10.48 -13.44 27.21
CA SER A 69 9.69 -12.53 28.04
C SER A 69 8.98 -11.45 27.21
N PHE A 70 9.59 -10.98 26.12
CA PHE A 70 8.96 -10.06 25.20
C PHE A 70 7.79 -10.71 24.45
N MET A 71 7.97 -11.92 23.91
CA MET A 71 6.90 -12.68 23.26
C MET A 71 5.73 -12.96 24.22
N GLU A 72 6.01 -13.36 25.46
CA GLU A 72 5.01 -13.58 26.51
C GLU A 72 4.26 -12.30 26.91
N SER A 73 4.89 -11.13 26.77
CA SER A 73 4.26 -9.84 27.08
C SER A 73 3.23 -9.41 26.02
N ILE A 74 3.25 -10.04 24.84
CA ILE A 74 2.32 -9.72 23.75
C ILE A 74 1.08 -10.60 23.92
N ASN A 75 -0.08 -9.97 24.19
CA ASN A 75 -1.37 -10.64 24.35
C ASN A 75 -1.93 -11.14 23.00
N ARG A 76 -1.22 -12.06 22.33
CA ARG A 76 -1.64 -12.71 21.08
C ARG A 76 -1.34 -14.21 21.12
N PRO A 77 -2.07 -15.04 20.35
CA PRO A 77 -1.75 -16.46 20.21
C PRO A 77 -0.32 -16.65 19.70
N GLU A 78 0.43 -17.58 20.29
CA GLU A 78 1.85 -17.81 19.93
C GLU A 78 2.04 -18.15 18.44
N SER A 79 1.05 -18.81 17.81
CA SER A 79 1.04 -19.11 16.36
C SER A 79 0.95 -17.87 15.46
N SER A 80 0.39 -16.77 15.97
CA SER A 80 0.26 -15.51 15.25
C SER A 80 1.50 -14.64 15.33
N LEU A 81 2.43 -14.94 16.23
CA LEU A 81 3.68 -14.19 16.38
C LEU A 81 4.74 -14.62 15.35
N PRO A 82 5.61 -13.71 14.91
CA PRO A 82 6.81 -14.03 14.13
C PRO A 82 7.72 -15.03 14.85
N GLN A 83 8.72 -15.55 14.13
CA GLN A 83 9.69 -16.46 14.74
C GLN A 83 10.51 -15.73 15.82
N PRO A 84 11.07 -16.44 16.82
CA PRO A 84 11.89 -15.82 17.86
C PRO A 84 13.05 -14.97 17.31
N ASN A 85 13.55 -15.30 16.12
CA ASN A 85 14.62 -14.57 15.45
C ASN A 85 14.11 -13.21 14.93
N ASP A 86 12.93 -13.17 14.32
CA ASP A 86 12.25 -11.93 13.92
C ASP A 86 11.95 -11.04 15.15
N MET A 87 11.45 -11.65 16.23
CA MET A 87 11.17 -10.97 17.49
C MET A 87 12.42 -10.36 18.13
N SER A 88 13.58 -10.97 17.91
CA SER A 88 14.85 -10.39 18.35
C SER A 88 15.15 -9.05 17.66
N LEU A 89 14.82 -8.89 16.37
CA LEU A 89 15.01 -7.64 15.62
C LEU A 89 14.15 -6.53 16.22
N ILE A 90 12.87 -6.82 16.48
CA ILE A 90 11.95 -5.86 17.13
C ILE A 90 12.51 -5.43 18.48
N LEU A 91 12.92 -6.39 19.32
CA LEU A 91 13.47 -6.10 20.64
C LEU A 91 14.75 -5.26 20.57
N GLY A 92 15.66 -5.57 19.63
CA GLY A 92 16.87 -4.79 19.38
C GLY A 92 16.56 -3.36 18.96
N ALA A 93 15.69 -3.20 17.96
CA ALA A 93 15.27 -1.90 17.44
C ALA A 93 14.55 -1.05 18.49
N MET A 94 13.69 -1.65 19.34
CA MET A 94 12.96 -0.93 20.40
C MET A 94 13.88 -0.31 21.45
N ARG A 95 15.11 -0.83 21.64
CA ARG A 95 16.09 -0.24 22.58
C ARG A 95 16.58 1.13 22.10
N HIS A 96 16.39 1.46 20.82
CA HIS A 96 16.91 2.65 20.17
C HIS A 96 15.79 3.38 19.42
N LYS A 97 15.33 4.51 19.97
CA LYS A 97 14.27 5.33 19.36
C LYS A 97 14.60 5.73 17.93
N GLY A 98 13.62 5.60 17.04
CA GLY A 98 13.77 5.96 15.62
C GLY A 98 14.64 4.97 14.83
N SER A 99 14.74 3.72 15.29
CA SER A 99 15.38 2.66 14.51
C SER A 99 14.46 2.17 13.38
N LYS A 100 15.08 1.62 12.34
CA LYS A 100 14.37 0.94 11.25
C LYS A 100 14.66 -0.56 11.27
N ILE A 101 13.72 -1.37 10.82
CA ILE A 101 13.90 -2.79 10.51
C ILE A 101 13.68 -2.99 9.01
N VAL A 102 14.66 -3.62 8.35
CA VAL A 102 14.59 -3.94 6.92
C VAL A 102 14.33 -5.42 6.76
N THR A 103 13.16 -5.78 6.24
CA THR A 103 12.74 -7.18 6.06
C THR A 103 11.80 -7.33 4.87
N SER A 104 11.83 -8.51 4.25
CA SER A 104 10.85 -8.91 3.23
C SER A 104 9.74 -9.81 3.80
N ASP A 105 9.74 -10.09 5.11
CA ASP A 105 8.70 -10.88 5.77
C ASP A 105 7.53 -9.98 6.20
N LEU A 106 6.38 -10.17 5.56
CA LEU A 106 5.16 -9.44 5.87
C LEU A 106 4.65 -9.70 7.29
N LYS A 107 4.88 -10.89 7.86
CA LYS A 107 4.46 -11.19 9.23
C LYS A 107 5.23 -10.32 10.22
N LEU A 108 6.52 -10.10 9.97
CA LEU A 108 7.35 -9.19 10.76
C LEU A 108 6.91 -7.74 10.58
N LEU A 109 6.69 -7.27 9.34
CA LEU A 109 6.19 -5.90 9.08
C LEU A 109 4.87 -5.63 9.80
N ASN A 110 3.87 -6.51 9.64
CA ASN A 110 2.58 -6.38 10.31
C ASN A 110 2.74 -6.36 11.83
N THR A 111 3.65 -7.19 12.38
CA THR A 111 3.89 -7.23 13.82
C THR A 111 4.49 -5.92 14.34
N ILE A 112 5.37 -5.27 13.56
CA ILE A 112 5.94 -3.96 13.93
C ILE A 112 4.81 -2.90 14.01
N GLU A 113 3.93 -2.88 13.01
CA GLU A 113 2.78 -1.96 12.96
C GLU A 113 1.79 -2.23 14.10
N ASP A 114 1.45 -3.50 14.30
CA ASP A 114 0.52 -3.98 15.33
C ASP A 114 0.98 -3.65 16.77
N LEU A 115 2.28 -3.73 17.03
CA LEU A 115 2.85 -3.40 18.34
C LEU A 115 2.89 -1.90 18.60
N ASN A 116 2.66 -1.07 17.58
CA ASN A 116 2.67 0.39 17.65
C ASN A 116 3.91 0.95 18.38
N VAL A 117 5.07 0.38 18.04
CA VAL A 117 6.37 0.76 18.62
C VAL A 117 7.02 1.88 17.81
N GLU A 118 7.94 2.64 18.41
CA GLU A 118 8.72 3.69 17.73
C GLU A 118 9.82 3.10 16.80
N VAL A 119 9.45 2.10 15.98
CA VAL A 119 10.31 1.40 15.02
C VAL A 119 9.62 1.39 13.66
N GLU A 120 10.34 1.77 12.61
CA GLU A 120 9.83 1.76 11.24
C GLU A 120 10.18 0.45 10.53
N GLY A 121 9.18 -0.23 9.96
CA GLY A 121 9.40 -1.38 9.06
C GLY A 121 9.57 -0.94 7.61
N LEU A 122 10.58 -1.47 6.92
CA LEU A 122 10.85 -1.17 5.51
C LEU A 122 11.20 -2.45 4.72
N VAL A 123 10.70 -2.59 3.49
CA VAL A 123 11.11 -3.71 2.61
C VAL A 123 12.53 -3.52 2.07
N GLY A 124 13.18 -4.62 1.71
CA GLY A 124 14.58 -4.62 1.31
C GLY A 124 14.86 -3.78 0.07
N SER A 125 14.02 -3.90 -0.95
CA SER A 125 14.16 -3.11 -2.18
C SER A 125 13.90 -1.62 -1.99
N ALA A 126 12.97 -1.25 -1.10
CA ALA A 126 12.72 0.14 -0.73
C ALA A 126 13.88 0.73 0.07
N TYR A 127 14.49 -0.05 0.97
CA TYR A 127 15.71 0.39 1.66
C TYR A 127 16.87 0.65 0.69
N ALA A 128 17.08 -0.23 -0.29
CA ALA A 128 18.09 -0.01 -1.33
C ALA A 128 17.78 1.25 -2.18
N LEU A 129 16.50 1.55 -2.42
CA LEU A 129 16.07 2.80 -3.04
C LEU A 129 16.38 4.01 -2.15
N GLU A 130 16.11 3.93 -0.85
CA GLU A 130 16.40 5.00 0.11
C GLU A 130 17.88 5.37 0.09
N LEU A 131 18.76 4.35 0.09
CA LEU A 131 20.20 4.55 -0.03
C LEU A 131 20.61 5.17 -1.38
N THR A 132 19.96 4.75 -2.47
CA THR A 132 20.22 5.28 -3.82
C THR A 132 19.87 6.76 -3.88
N GLU A 133 18.70 7.13 -3.38
CA GLU A 133 18.20 8.50 -3.39
C GLU A 133 18.92 9.41 -2.39
N SER A 134 19.42 8.87 -1.28
CA SER A 134 20.20 9.60 -0.28
C SER A 134 21.66 9.84 -0.70
N THR A 135 22.12 9.16 -1.74
CA THR A 135 23.50 9.25 -2.24
C THR A 135 23.61 10.27 -3.37
N THR A 136 24.70 11.04 -3.44
CA THR A 136 24.97 11.97 -4.56
C THR A 136 25.95 11.40 -5.59
N ASP A 137 26.67 10.33 -5.26
CA ASP A 137 27.63 9.65 -6.13
C ASP A 137 26.92 8.79 -7.19
N GLU A 138 27.00 9.22 -8.45
CA GLU A 138 26.36 8.54 -9.60
C GLU A 138 26.86 7.12 -9.84
N LYS A 139 28.14 6.83 -9.52
CA LYS A 139 28.65 5.46 -9.66
C LYS A 139 28.01 4.57 -8.60
N LEU A 140 28.01 5.03 -7.35
CA LEU A 140 27.41 4.30 -6.25
C LEU A 140 25.90 4.12 -6.44
N LYS A 141 25.18 5.13 -6.95
CA LYS A 141 23.77 5.00 -7.35
C LYS A 141 23.54 3.89 -8.37
N LYS A 142 24.37 3.81 -9.41
CA LYS A 142 24.27 2.76 -10.43
C LYS A 142 24.49 1.37 -9.83
N ASP A 143 25.48 1.24 -8.95
CA ASP A 143 25.77 -0.02 -8.28
C ASP A 143 24.64 -0.42 -7.31
N LEU A 144 24.10 0.53 -6.54
CA LEU A 144 22.94 0.33 -5.66
C LEU A 144 21.67 -0.01 -6.44
N SER A 145 21.46 0.58 -7.63
CA SER A 145 20.31 0.25 -8.49
C SER A 145 20.34 -1.21 -8.93
N ASN A 146 21.52 -1.77 -9.22
CA ASN A 146 21.65 -3.20 -9.52
C ASN A 146 21.30 -4.07 -8.29
N ILE A 147 21.74 -3.66 -7.10
CA ILE A 147 21.41 -4.35 -5.85
C ILE A 147 19.89 -4.28 -5.58
N ARG A 148 19.28 -3.10 -5.73
CA ARG A 148 17.83 -2.91 -5.60
C ARG A 148 17.06 -3.84 -6.52
N ASN A 149 17.42 -3.87 -7.81
CA ASN A 149 16.74 -4.70 -8.80
C ASN A 149 16.84 -6.20 -8.46
N ARG A 150 17.99 -6.64 -7.96
CA ARG A 150 18.19 -8.02 -7.50
C ARG A 150 17.29 -8.36 -6.31
N ILE A 151 17.28 -7.50 -5.28
CA ILE A 151 16.43 -7.70 -4.09
C ILE A 151 14.95 -7.71 -4.50
N TYR A 152 14.51 -6.70 -5.26
CA TYR A 152 13.14 -6.59 -5.74
C TYR A 152 12.69 -7.83 -6.53
N THR A 153 13.54 -8.31 -7.44
CA THR A 153 13.22 -9.51 -8.24
C THR A 153 13.02 -10.74 -7.37
N GLU A 154 13.85 -10.93 -6.34
CA GLU A 154 13.69 -12.03 -5.40
C GLU A 154 12.46 -11.85 -4.48
N GLU A 155 12.16 -10.63 -4.04
CA GLU A 155 10.95 -10.33 -3.25
C GLU A 155 9.67 -10.63 -4.05
N VAL A 156 9.63 -10.24 -5.33
CA VAL A 156 8.52 -10.54 -6.24
C VAL A 156 8.43 -12.04 -6.53
N ARG A 157 9.56 -12.70 -6.85
CA ARG A 157 9.59 -14.16 -7.10
C ARG A 157 9.10 -14.93 -5.88
N TYR A 158 9.58 -14.56 -4.69
CA TYR A 158 9.15 -15.18 -3.44
C TYR A 158 7.66 -14.98 -3.20
N SER A 159 7.14 -13.78 -3.48
CA SER A 159 5.71 -13.46 -3.38
C SER A 159 4.85 -14.32 -4.29
N ILE A 160 5.26 -14.53 -5.53
CA ILE A 160 4.57 -15.42 -6.49
C ILE A 160 4.65 -16.89 -6.03
N SER A 161 5.77 -17.32 -5.46
CA SER A 161 5.98 -18.72 -5.07
C SER A 161 5.20 -19.15 -3.82
N ARG A 162 4.79 -18.21 -2.95
CA ARG A 162 4.08 -18.49 -1.68
C ARG A 162 2.61 -18.04 -1.71
N GLN A 163 1.85 -18.54 -2.69
CA GLN A 163 0.41 -18.28 -2.81
C GLN A 163 -0.42 -18.69 -1.57
N GLU A 164 0.07 -19.64 -0.77
CA GLU A 164 -0.72 -20.23 0.33
C GLU A 164 -0.85 -19.34 1.58
N SER A 165 0.02 -18.34 1.77
CA SER A 165 0.05 -17.55 3.02
C SER A 165 -0.49 -16.12 2.88
N TYR A 166 -0.34 -15.53 1.69
CA TYR A 166 -0.82 -14.18 1.34
C TYR A 166 -0.92 -14.09 -0.18
N ASP A 167 -1.91 -13.34 -0.68
CA ASP A 167 -2.08 -13.07 -2.10
C ASP A 167 -0.84 -12.36 -2.70
N PRO A 168 -0.22 -12.88 -3.78
CA PRO A 168 0.97 -12.29 -4.37
C PRO A 168 0.80 -10.82 -4.80
N VAL A 169 -0.40 -10.43 -5.25
CA VAL A 169 -0.68 -9.04 -5.66
C VAL A 169 -0.58 -8.11 -4.45
N THR A 170 -1.20 -8.50 -3.34
CA THR A 170 -1.07 -7.77 -2.07
C THR A 170 0.39 -7.59 -1.65
N ARG A 171 1.21 -8.64 -1.75
CA ARG A 171 2.64 -8.55 -1.37
C ARG A 171 3.42 -7.57 -2.25
N ILE A 172 3.23 -7.66 -3.57
CA ILE A 172 3.89 -6.77 -4.53
C ILE A 172 3.44 -5.33 -4.29
N ARG A 173 2.17 -5.10 -3.98
CA ARG A 173 1.64 -3.77 -3.64
C ARG A 173 2.32 -3.19 -2.40
N ILE A 174 2.53 -3.96 -1.35
CA ILE A 174 3.28 -3.52 -0.15
C ILE A 174 4.71 -3.12 -0.51
N ILE A 175 5.38 -3.89 -1.38
CA ILE A 175 6.73 -3.57 -1.84
C ILE A 175 6.77 -2.22 -2.57
N GLU A 176 5.83 -2.01 -3.51
CA GLU A 176 5.71 -0.75 -4.24
C GLU A 176 5.34 0.43 -3.33
N GLU A 177 4.46 0.22 -2.35
CA GLU A 177 4.06 1.25 -1.39
C GLU A 177 5.26 1.76 -0.58
N HIS A 178 6.10 0.86 -0.10
CA HIS A 178 7.32 1.23 0.62
C HIS A 178 8.31 1.98 -0.28
N ALA A 179 8.41 1.62 -1.56
CA ALA A 179 9.23 2.35 -2.52
C ALA A 179 8.71 3.78 -2.76
N LEU A 180 7.39 3.94 -2.90
CA LEU A 180 6.75 5.25 -3.03
C LEU A 180 6.93 6.11 -1.76
N ARG A 181 6.82 5.52 -0.58
CA ARG A 181 7.06 6.19 0.71
C ARG A 181 8.47 6.79 0.77
N VAL A 182 9.47 6.04 0.32
CA VAL A 182 10.85 6.52 0.21
C VAL A 182 10.95 7.68 -0.77
N LEU A 183 10.40 7.54 -1.98
CA LEU A 183 10.44 8.60 -3.00
C LEU A 183 9.78 9.89 -2.52
N ARG A 184 8.67 9.81 -1.78
CA ARG A 184 7.98 10.98 -1.19
C ARG A 184 8.76 11.63 -0.04
N THR A 185 9.50 10.84 0.73
CA THR A 185 10.34 11.37 1.82
C THR A 185 11.55 12.12 1.27
N VAL A 186 12.10 11.65 0.15
CA VAL A 186 13.25 12.28 -0.53
C VAL A 186 12.80 13.46 -1.40
N LYS A 187 11.70 13.31 -2.16
CA LYS A 187 11.11 14.37 -2.99
C LYS A 187 9.93 14.99 -2.26
N ARG A 188 10.15 16.14 -1.60
CA ARG A 188 9.11 16.90 -0.88
C ARG A 188 7.77 16.92 -1.64
N PRO A 189 6.63 16.63 -0.99
CA PRO A 189 5.33 16.87 -1.59
C PRO A 189 5.10 18.37 -1.76
N ALA A 190 4.42 18.73 -2.84
CA ALA A 190 3.91 20.07 -3.07
C ALA A 190 3.04 20.52 -1.87
N GLU A 191 3.16 21.80 -1.51
CA GLU A 191 2.43 22.43 -0.42
C GLU A 191 0.91 22.31 -0.62
N GLY A 192 0.17 21.79 0.36
CA GLY A 192 -1.30 21.86 0.38
C GLY A 192 -2.06 20.72 1.06
N VAL A 193 -1.44 19.57 1.32
CA VAL A 193 -2.15 18.43 1.94
C VAL A 193 -2.16 18.55 3.47
N ASP A 194 -3.37 18.47 4.04
CA ASP A 194 -3.68 18.67 5.45
C ASP A 194 -2.76 17.86 6.37
N SER A 195 -2.07 18.53 7.29
CA SER A 195 -0.94 17.95 8.04
C SER A 195 -1.32 16.81 9.00
N LYS A 196 -2.62 16.55 9.18
CA LYS A 196 -3.15 15.45 10.00
C LYS A 196 -3.31 14.13 9.22
N LEU A 197 -3.26 14.16 7.89
CA LEU A 197 -3.44 13.00 7.01
C LEU A 197 -2.12 12.45 6.46
N ALA A 198 -0.98 13.00 6.91
CA ALA A 198 0.34 12.87 6.31
C ALA A 198 1.09 11.52 6.48
N LYS A 199 0.40 10.38 6.70
CA LYS A 199 1.07 9.08 6.87
C LYS A 199 0.55 8.00 5.94
N GLY A 200 1.33 7.64 4.91
CA GLY A 200 1.27 6.33 4.24
C GLY A 200 0.08 6.10 3.30
N GLN A 201 -0.84 5.22 3.70
CA GLN A 201 -1.97 4.74 2.89
C GLN A 201 -3.10 5.75 2.65
N PRO A 202 -3.52 6.60 3.60
CA PRO A 202 -4.56 7.61 3.39
C PRO A 202 -4.17 8.61 2.31
N LEU A 203 -2.89 8.94 2.18
CA LEU A 203 -2.40 9.83 1.12
C LEU A 203 -2.45 9.17 -0.25
N PHE A 204 -2.23 7.85 -0.36
CA PHE A 204 -2.37 7.15 -1.64
C PHE A 204 -3.82 7.15 -2.11
N VAL A 205 -4.76 6.85 -1.21
CA VAL A 205 -6.19 6.91 -1.53
C VAL A 205 -6.56 8.33 -1.96
N LEU A 206 -6.07 9.36 -1.28
CA LEU A 206 -6.31 10.75 -1.67
C LEU A 206 -5.68 11.10 -3.03
N ASP A 207 -4.43 10.74 -3.28
CA ASP A 207 -3.77 10.98 -4.57
C ASP A 207 -4.54 10.30 -5.71
N PHE A 208 -4.97 9.05 -5.51
CA PHE A 208 -5.80 8.33 -6.49
C PHE A 208 -7.15 9.01 -6.72
N LEU A 209 -7.82 9.47 -5.67
CA LEU A 209 -9.06 10.23 -5.79
C LEU A 209 -8.85 11.57 -6.52
N GLU A 210 -7.72 12.25 -6.29
CA GLU A 210 -7.38 13.49 -6.99
C GLU A 210 -7.02 13.25 -8.47
N ASP A 211 -6.32 12.16 -8.79
CA ASP A 211 -6.05 11.76 -10.18
C ASP A 211 -7.35 11.51 -10.95
N ILE A 212 -8.31 10.82 -10.34
CA ILE A 212 -9.64 10.61 -10.94
C ILE A 212 -10.35 11.95 -11.14
N LYS A 213 -10.33 12.84 -10.14
CA LYS A 213 -10.94 14.18 -10.27
C LYS A 213 -10.32 14.99 -11.41
N ALA A 214 -9.01 14.89 -11.59
CA ALA A 214 -8.30 15.55 -12.69
C ALA A 214 -8.69 14.97 -14.06
N ASP A 215 -9.13 13.71 -14.12
CA ASP A 215 -9.52 13.01 -15.34
C ASP A 215 -11.02 13.15 -15.69
N ILE A 216 -11.86 13.64 -14.78
CA ILE A 216 -13.29 13.92 -15.02
C ILE A 216 -13.56 14.69 -16.33
N PRO A 217 -12.78 15.73 -16.71
CA PRO A 217 -12.98 16.42 -17.98
C PRO A 217 -12.87 15.48 -19.19
N ASN A 218 -11.93 14.53 -19.18
CA ASN A 218 -11.76 13.56 -20.25
C ASN A 218 -12.93 12.58 -20.29
N MET A 219 -13.44 12.15 -19.13
CA MET A 219 -14.65 11.33 -19.04
C MET A 219 -15.88 12.03 -19.66
N PHE A 220 -16.01 13.35 -19.47
CA PHE A 220 -17.07 14.13 -20.13
C PHE A 220 -16.88 14.25 -21.63
N ASP A 221 -15.63 14.36 -22.10
CA ASP A 221 -15.34 14.37 -23.54
C ASP A 221 -15.67 13.01 -24.16
N ASP A 222 -15.32 11.89 -23.51
CA ASP A 222 -15.70 10.55 -23.94
C ASP A 222 -17.21 10.31 -23.93
N PHE A 223 -17.91 10.86 -22.94
CA PHE A 223 -19.37 10.85 -22.90
C PHE A 223 -19.96 11.60 -24.09
N ARG A 224 -19.46 12.80 -24.40
CA ARG A 224 -19.93 13.61 -25.55
C ARG A 224 -19.62 12.96 -26.89
N ASP A 225 -18.51 12.25 -26.98
CA ASP A 225 -18.10 11.47 -28.15
C ASP A 225 -18.93 10.18 -28.33
N GLY A 226 -19.85 9.88 -27.39
CA GLY A 226 -20.73 8.72 -27.45
C GLY A 226 -20.07 7.40 -27.07
N LYS A 227 -18.94 7.42 -26.37
CA LYS A 227 -18.19 6.22 -25.93
C LYS A 227 -18.76 5.61 -24.65
N TYR A 228 -20.09 5.52 -24.55
CA TYR A 228 -20.80 5.14 -23.32
C TYR A 228 -20.38 3.77 -22.77
N ASP A 229 -20.17 2.79 -23.65
CA ASP A 229 -19.76 1.43 -23.25
C ASP A 229 -18.39 1.42 -22.59
N THR A 230 -17.41 2.03 -23.26
CA THR A 230 -16.02 2.07 -22.77
C THR A 230 -15.95 2.86 -21.47
N LEU A 231 -16.62 4.01 -21.41
CA LEU A 231 -16.65 4.86 -20.23
C LEU A 231 -17.33 4.17 -19.04
N ALA A 232 -18.44 3.44 -19.26
CA ALA A 232 -19.10 2.71 -18.19
C ALA A 232 -18.19 1.64 -17.56
N HIS A 233 -17.48 0.85 -18.37
CA HIS A 233 -16.55 -0.17 -17.86
C HIS A 233 -15.34 0.45 -17.14
N GLU A 234 -14.86 1.59 -17.62
CA GLU A 234 -13.77 2.33 -16.97
C GLU A 234 -14.23 2.87 -15.61
N ILE A 235 -15.42 3.46 -15.55
CA ILE A 235 -16.01 3.93 -14.29
C ILE A 235 -16.22 2.77 -13.31
N GLU A 236 -16.76 1.64 -13.75
CA GLU A 236 -16.93 0.44 -12.93
C GLU A 236 -15.58 -0.04 -12.37
N ALA A 237 -14.53 -0.05 -13.19
CA ALA A 237 -13.19 -0.43 -12.75
C ALA A 237 -12.63 0.54 -11.69
N ILE A 238 -12.84 1.85 -11.88
CA ILE A 238 -12.43 2.89 -10.93
C ILE A 238 -13.18 2.73 -9.60
N GLN A 239 -14.50 2.56 -9.64
CA GLN A 239 -15.33 2.36 -8.44
C GLN A 239 -14.89 1.12 -7.65
N ASN A 240 -14.65 0.00 -8.35
CA ASN A 240 -14.15 -1.23 -7.73
C ASN A 240 -12.79 -1.01 -7.03
N GLU A 241 -11.89 -0.21 -7.62
CA GLU A 241 -10.62 0.11 -6.97
C GLU A 241 -10.80 1.05 -5.77
N ILE A 242 -11.71 2.04 -5.83
CA ILE A 242 -12.07 2.87 -4.67
C ILE A 242 -12.61 2.00 -3.53
N GLU A 243 -13.55 1.09 -3.82
CA GLU A 243 -14.13 0.21 -2.81
C GLU A 243 -13.05 -0.69 -2.17
N ARG A 244 -12.17 -1.29 -2.98
CA ARG A 244 -11.03 -2.06 -2.49
C ARG A 244 -10.13 -1.24 -1.58
N LEU A 245 -9.82 0.00 -1.96
CA LEU A 245 -9.01 0.90 -1.16
C LEU A 245 -9.66 1.26 0.17
N LEU A 246 -10.97 1.50 0.17
CA LEU A 246 -11.72 1.77 1.39
C LEU A 246 -11.77 0.53 2.30
N ILE A 247 -11.99 -0.66 1.75
CA ILE A 247 -11.94 -1.93 2.51
C ILE A 247 -10.56 -2.12 3.14
N VAL A 248 -9.49 -1.89 2.39
CA VAL A 248 -8.12 -1.98 2.91
C VAL A 248 -7.93 -1.00 4.05
N SER A 249 -8.36 0.26 3.88
CA SER A 249 -8.25 1.25 4.96
C SER A 249 -9.01 0.85 6.23
N THR A 250 -10.12 0.11 6.13
CA THR A 250 -10.82 -0.44 7.31
C THR A 250 -9.94 -1.42 8.09
N LEU A 251 -9.03 -2.11 7.41
CA LEU A 251 -8.18 -3.16 7.98
C LEU A 251 -6.85 -2.61 8.51
N THR A 252 -6.37 -1.50 7.95
CA THR A 252 -5.01 -0.98 8.19
C THR A 252 -4.98 0.36 8.90
N GLU A 253 -6.06 1.15 8.83
CA GLU A 253 -6.10 2.50 9.36
C GLU A 253 -6.96 2.63 10.63
N SER A 254 -6.69 3.67 11.42
CA SER A 254 -7.55 4.00 12.56
C SER A 254 -8.97 4.34 12.10
N GLY A 255 -9.98 4.06 12.93
CA GLY A 255 -11.39 4.35 12.59
C GLY A 255 -11.66 5.82 12.25
N GLU A 256 -10.91 6.76 12.83
CA GLU A 256 -11.01 8.19 12.52
C GLU A 256 -10.45 8.51 11.12
N THR A 257 -9.28 7.95 10.78
CA THR A 257 -8.65 8.10 9.46
C THR A 257 -9.52 7.48 8.36
N HIS A 258 -10.01 6.25 8.59
CA HIS A 258 -10.93 5.57 7.68
C HIS A 258 -12.20 6.40 7.46
N GLY A 259 -12.82 6.91 8.53
CA GLY A 259 -13.99 7.78 8.42
C GLY A 259 -13.72 9.08 7.63
N SER A 260 -12.52 9.64 7.71
CA SER A 260 -12.13 10.78 6.89
C SER A 260 -11.99 10.42 5.40
N LEU A 261 -11.41 9.26 5.10
CA LEU A 261 -11.25 8.76 3.73
C LEU A 261 -12.58 8.44 3.07
N VAL A 262 -13.48 7.76 3.78
CA VAL A 262 -14.83 7.47 3.31
C VAL A 262 -15.55 8.77 2.95
N ARG A 263 -15.43 9.83 3.78
CA ARG A 263 -16.04 11.13 3.49
C ARG A 263 -15.44 11.82 2.27
N HIS A 264 -14.12 11.70 2.07
CA HIS A 264 -13.46 12.28 0.89
C HIS A 264 -13.81 11.52 -0.41
N ALA A 265 -13.99 10.20 -0.33
CA ALA A 265 -14.35 9.38 -1.46
C ALA A 265 -15.85 9.51 -1.81
N ALA A 266 -16.73 9.69 -0.82
CA ALA A 266 -18.18 9.58 -0.99
C ALA A 266 -18.75 10.46 -2.11
N ASP A 267 -18.38 11.74 -2.17
CA ASP A 267 -18.88 12.65 -3.21
C ASP A 267 -18.41 12.23 -4.61
N LEU A 268 -17.16 11.77 -4.74
CA LEU A 268 -16.61 11.31 -6.01
C LEU A 268 -17.23 9.97 -6.45
N THR A 269 -17.32 9.01 -5.54
CA THR A 269 -17.93 7.70 -5.82
C THR A 269 -19.39 7.87 -6.22
N LEU A 270 -20.15 8.75 -5.55
CA LEU A 270 -21.52 9.06 -5.94
C LEU A 270 -21.61 9.68 -7.34
N PHE A 271 -20.67 10.57 -7.68
CA PHE A 271 -20.60 11.17 -9.01
C PHE A 271 -20.29 10.12 -10.09
N LEU A 272 -19.38 9.18 -9.81
CA LEU A 272 -19.07 8.08 -10.71
C LEU A 272 -20.30 7.20 -10.94
N TYR A 273 -21.02 6.82 -9.88
CA TYR A 273 -22.27 6.06 -10.02
C TYR A 273 -23.31 6.82 -10.85
N TYR A 274 -23.44 8.13 -10.65
CA TYR A 274 -24.31 8.97 -11.45
C TYR A 274 -23.95 8.93 -12.94
N LEU A 275 -22.67 9.12 -13.27
CA LEU A 275 -22.20 9.15 -14.65
C LEU A 275 -22.35 7.78 -15.32
N GLU A 276 -22.07 6.69 -14.60
CA GLU A 276 -22.25 5.32 -15.08
C GLU A 276 -23.71 5.01 -15.41
N MET A 277 -24.64 5.33 -14.49
CA MET A 277 -26.09 5.19 -14.74
C MET A 277 -26.52 5.94 -16.01
N ILE A 278 -26.00 7.14 -16.22
CA ILE A 278 -26.30 7.93 -17.41
C ILE A 278 -25.69 7.28 -18.66
N CYS A 279 -24.46 6.78 -18.61
CA CYS A 279 -23.87 6.04 -19.72
C CYS A 279 -24.76 4.87 -20.13
N HIS A 280 -25.19 4.04 -19.18
CA HIS A 280 -26.08 2.92 -19.45
C HIS A 280 -27.45 3.34 -19.98
N LEU A 281 -28.03 4.45 -19.49
CA LEU A 281 -29.26 5.02 -20.05
C LEU A 281 -29.10 5.50 -21.50
N TYR A 282 -28.00 6.19 -21.81
CA TYR A 282 -27.72 6.71 -23.15
C TYR A 282 -27.39 5.62 -24.18
N ARG A 283 -27.00 4.42 -23.74
CA ARG A 283 -26.94 3.22 -24.62
C ARG A 283 -28.31 2.87 -25.21
N GLY A 284 -29.41 3.24 -24.56
CA GLY A 284 -30.77 3.06 -25.07
C GLY A 284 -31.21 1.60 -25.24
N THR A 285 -30.59 0.67 -24.51
CA THR A 285 -30.92 -0.77 -24.57
C THR A 285 -31.65 -1.21 -23.31
N ARG A 286 -32.44 -2.28 -23.40
CA ARG A 286 -33.10 -2.91 -22.24
C ARG A 286 -32.07 -3.35 -21.18
N GLN A 287 -30.95 -3.92 -21.62
CA GLN A 287 -29.86 -4.30 -20.72
C GLN A 287 -29.27 -3.07 -20.00
N GLY A 288 -29.06 -1.96 -20.73
CA GLY A 288 -28.59 -0.72 -20.11
C GLY A 288 -29.53 -0.19 -19.03
N ILE A 289 -30.85 -0.31 -19.20
CA ILE A 289 -31.81 0.06 -18.16
C ILE A 289 -31.69 -0.84 -16.91
N GLU A 290 -31.53 -2.15 -17.11
CA GLU A 290 -31.34 -3.12 -16.01
C GLU A 290 -30.02 -2.88 -15.27
N ASP A 291 -28.93 -2.61 -15.99
CA ASP A 291 -27.62 -2.27 -15.42
C ASP A 291 -27.71 -0.97 -14.61
N ALA A 292 -28.31 0.09 -15.18
CA ALA A 292 -28.50 1.37 -14.51
C ALA A 292 -29.37 1.25 -13.24
N LEU A 293 -30.36 0.36 -13.23
CA LEU A 293 -31.16 0.06 -12.03
C LEU A 293 -30.32 -0.60 -10.93
N SER A 294 -29.45 -1.55 -11.29
CA SER A 294 -28.53 -2.19 -10.35
C SER A 294 -27.57 -1.17 -9.72
N ILE A 295 -26.97 -0.33 -10.55
CA ILE A 295 -26.06 0.74 -10.12
C ILE A 295 -26.80 1.77 -9.24
N SER A 296 -28.05 2.10 -9.59
CA SER A 296 -28.90 2.97 -8.79
C SER A 296 -29.07 2.46 -7.36
N ASP A 297 -29.19 1.16 -7.14
CA ASP A 297 -29.32 0.58 -5.79
C ASP A 297 -28.02 0.60 -4.99
N GLU A 298 -26.86 0.51 -5.64
CA GLU A 298 -25.56 0.74 -4.99
C GLU A 298 -25.38 2.22 -4.61
N SER A 299 -25.70 3.13 -5.53
CA SER A 299 -25.62 4.58 -5.27
C SER A 299 -26.52 5.03 -4.11
N PHE A 300 -27.69 4.42 -3.98
CA PHE A 300 -28.62 4.70 -2.87
C PHE A 300 -28.13 4.14 -1.54
N ARG A 301 -27.47 2.98 -1.53
CA ARG A 301 -26.79 2.49 -0.32
C ARG A 301 -25.72 3.47 0.13
N LEU A 302 -24.90 3.98 -0.79
CA LEU A 302 -23.88 4.98 -0.47
C LEU A 302 -24.52 6.23 0.15
N LEU A 303 -25.62 6.75 -0.42
CA LEU A 303 -26.35 7.90 0.12
C LEU A 303 -26.91 7.67 1.54
N MET A 304 -27.27 6.43 1.89
CA MET A 304 -27.82 6.10 3.21
C MET A 304 -26.75 5.94 4.30
N PHE A 305 -25.52 5.56 3.92
CA PHE A 305 -24.48 5.18 4.87
C PHE A 305 -23.26 6.12 4.89
N ALA A 306 -23.08 6.99 3.90
CA ALA A 306 -21.96 7.93 3.83
C ALA A 306 -22.42 9.40 3.93
N GLU A 307 -21.62 10.24 4.60
CA GLU A 307 -21.81 11.70 4.63
C GLU A 307 -21.39 12.32 3.27
N VAL A 308 -22.32 12.29 2.30
CA VAL A 308 -22.19 13.04 1.04
C VAL A 308 -22.51 14.51 1.30
N ASN A 309 -21.66 15.43 0.86
CA ASN A 309 -21.81 16.88 1.14
C ASN A 309 -22.41 17.66 -0.03
N ASN A 310 -22.39 17.09 -1.24
CA ASN A 310 -22.90 17.77 -2.44
C ASN A 310 -24.42 17.54 -2.65
N ASP A 311 -25.24 18.48 -2.21
CA ASP A 311 -26.71 18.38 -2.31
C ASP A 311 -27.25 18.41 -3.76
N GLU A 312 -26.55 19.08 -4.68
CA GLU A 312 -26.92 19.11 -6.10
C GLU A 312 -26.71 17.74 -6.74
N LEU A 313 -25.58 17.07 -6.43
CA LEU A 313 -25.31 15.72 -6.88
C LEU A 313 -26.33 14.71 -6.32
N LYS A 314 -26.70 14.83 -5.04
CA LYS A 314 -27.79 14.01 -4.46
C LYS A 314 -29.08 14.17 -5.25
N ALA A 315 -29.48 15.42 -5.52
CA ALA A 315 -30.69 15.70 -6.28
C ALA A 315 -30.64 15.09 -7.70
N SER A 316 -29.50 15.18 -8.38
CA SER A 316 -29.30 14.56 -9.70
C SER A 316 -29.37 13.04 -9.68
N VAL A 317 -28.79 12.37 -8.67
CA VAL A 317 -28.90 10.91 -8.50
C VAL A 317 -30.34 10.49 -8.22
N PHE A 318 -31.04 11.20 -7.32
CA PHE A 318 -32.46 10.95 -7.07
C PHE A 318 -33.32 11.15 -8.31
N PHE A 319 -33.02 12.18 -9.11
CA PHE A 319 -33.73 12.42 -10.37
C PHE A 319 -33.54 11.27 -11.35
N VAL A 320 -32.30 10.80 -11.56
CA VAL A 320 -32.03 9.64 -12.43
C VAL A 320 -32.73 8.38 -11.92
N ARG A 321 -32.76 8.17 -10.60
CA ARG A 321 -33.49 7.05 -9.98
C ARG A 321 -35.01 7.13 -10.24
N ILE A 322 -35.60 8.32 -10.19
CA ILE A 322 -37.01 8.54 -10.55
C ILE A 322 -37.23 8.25 -12.03
N VAL A 323 -36.34 8.72 -12.90
CA VAL A 323 -36.41 8.45 -14.35
C VAL A 323 -36.33 6.95 -14.63
N LEU A 324 -35.39 6.23 -13.98
CA LEU A 324 -35.27 4.78 -14.09
C LEU A 324 -36.52 4.04 -13.59
N ALA A 325 -37.14 4.52 -12.50
CA ALA A 325 -38.40 3.96 -11.99
C ALA A 325 -39.56 4.18 -12.98
N LEU A 326 -39.66 5.38 -13.59
CA LEU A 326 -40.66 5.68 -14.62
C LEU A 326 -40.46 4.83 -15.87
N ILE A 327 -39.22 4.68 -16.35
CA ILE A 327 -38.88 3.82 -17.48
C ILE A 327 -39.24 2.36 -17.16
N ARG A 328 -39.01 1.91 -15.92
CA ARG A 328 -39.35 0.56 -15.46
C ARG A 328 -40.86 0.33 -15.35
N GLU A 329 -41.64 1.36 -15.03
CA GLU A 329 -43.11 1.28 -14.94
C GLU A 329 -43.83 1.37 -16.31
N ASP A 330 -43.11 1.38 -17.45
CA ASP A 330 -43.73 1.57 -18.79
C ASP A 330 -43.22 0.62 -19.91
N TYR A 331 -42.81 -0.62 -19.58
CA TYR A 331 -42.44 -1.60 -20.62
C TYR A 331 -43.47 -2.72 -20.88
N ASP A 332 -44.56 -2.80 -20.12
CA ASP A 332 -45.67 -3.72 -20.43
C ASP A 332 -46.80 -3.05 -21.26
N GLU A 333 -46.72 -1.74 -21.56
CA GLU A 333 -47.72 -1.01 -22.39
C GLU A 333 -47.17 -0.38 -23.68
N ILE A 334 -45.87 -0.43 -23.97
CA ILE A 334 -45.33 0.03 -25.26
C ILE A 334 -45.09 -1.16 -26.18
N ASP A 335 -46.20 -1.79 -26.60
CA ASP A 335 -46.26 -2.58 -27.83
C ASP A 335 -46.79 -1.67 -28.95
N TYR A 336 -45.97 -1.49 -29.99
CA TYR A 336 -46.30 -0.81 -31.25
C TYR A 336 -47.08 -1.72 -32.19
#